data_AF-A0A841TGE5-F1
#
_entry.id   AF-A0A841TGE5-F1
#
_cell.length_a   1.000
_cell.length_b   1.000
_cell.length_c   1.000
_cell.angle_alpha   90.00
_cell.angle_beta   90.00
_cell.angle_gamma   90.00
#
_symmetry.space_group_name_H-M   'P 1'
#
loop_
_entity.id
_entity.type
_entity.pdbx_description
1 polymer ?
#
loop_
_entity_poly.entity_id
_entity_poly.type
_entity_poly.pdbx_seq_one_letter_code
_entity_poly.pdbx_strand_id
1 'polypeptide(L)'
;MNYREAEVEALLRGAAVRHTGAVPAVPAVVADRIDEVLEGLPERTKPERAPRWRPLMGFAAAGLAIAVVAVFAGQRDWSGMLPQSPSHSAVIGVVGEIMPEADSMTGPSVTDQGITVMVREVVYDDSYVGLRYTVSSDRQIDLSKVDAELQLNEQWAGYIGSIPEGKITGPLYDRSQRMEDGTYEGVVITPSQTALAPQELSPILMKVIPHSVQLNINKIGDVAGDWSFDMPVQSGKWRTVAGSVSRTNANGTFHLNKVMASPVSTQLWYGHTLSGFGESDNLGVEITDDTGQINEEVLSTRNPLDFDNEKINLPPLPKDAKSLRIRPFVFNLAQFEAKPVSFRTEMKEPPTESRPLKLPLRDTDTVDVTSIDYLPDRTIIHMQPVDYIWSLQLLDGEGNPIHSLAWNNGTDAVFEPVAPDTKLVFVTFGRTAKKYIPELEINVDLPHGK
;
A
#
# COMPACT_ATOMS: atom_id res chain seq x y z
N MET A 1 0.55 -40.47 -24.27
CA MET A 1 1.94 -40.34 -23.77
C MET A 1 2.12 -38.86 -23.46
N ASN A 2 2.11 -38.50 -22.18
CA ASN A 2 1.95 -37.11 -21.73
C ASN A 2 3.28 -36.34 -21.86
N TYR A 3 3.26 -35.21 -22.57
CA TYR A 3 4.42 -34.33 -22.77
C TYR A 3 5.06 -33.83 -21.46
N ARG A 4 4.32 -33.83 -20.34
CA ARG A 4 4.81 -33.40 -19.02
C ARG A 4 5.76 -34.39 -18.34
N GLU A 5 5.66 -35.70 -18.61
CA GLU A 5 6.53 -36.68 -17.96
C GLU A 5 7.94 -36.70 -18.59
N ALA A 6 8.02 -36.51 -19.90
CA ALA A 6 9.30 -36.47 -20.62
C ALA A 6 10.16 -35.24 -20.24
N GLU A 7 9.53 -34.12 -19.92
CA GLU A 7 10.20 -32.86 -19.56
C GLU A 7 10.76 -32.90 -18.13
N VAL A 8 10.02 -33.52 -17.20
CA VAL A 8 10.48 -33.75 -15.81
C VAL A 8 11.62 -34.76 -15.78
N GLU A 9 11.57 -35.82 -16.58
CA GLU A 9 12.63 -36.82 -16.64
C GLU A 9 13.91 -36.29 -17.31
N ALA A 10 13.77 -35.35 -18.25
CA ALA A 10 14.90 -34.62 -18.85
C ALA A 10 15.56 -33.64 -17.87
N LEU A 11 14.76 -32.96 -17.02
CA LEU A 11 15.28 -32.08 -15.96
C LEU A 11 16.01 -32.86 -14.86
N LEU A 12 15.48 -34.02 -14.46
CA LEU A 12 16.11 -34.88 -13.45
C LEU A 12 17.42 -35.51 -13.97
N ARG A 13 17.47 -35.91 -15.25
CA ARG A 13 18.71 -36.38 -15.88
C ARG A 13 19.72 -35.24 -16.09
N GLY A 14 19.25 -34.02 -16.36
CA GLY A 14 20.11 -32.83 -16.47
C GLY A 14 20.72 -32.40 -15.13
N ALA A 15 20.01 -32.59 -14.02
CA ALA A 15 20.50 -32.32 -12.67
C ALA A 15 21.53 -33.37 -12.19
N ALA A 16 21.33 -34.64 -12.55
CA ALA A 16 22.25 -35.73 -12.18
C ALA A 16 23.63 -35.65 -12.88
N VAL A 17 23.73 -35.00 -14.04
CA VAL A 17 24.98 -34.90 -14.82
C VAL A 17 25.86 -33.71 -14.38
N ARG A 18 25.34 -32.77 -13.58
CA ARG A 18 26.09 -31.56 -13.15
C ARG A 18 26.75 -31.64 -11.77
N HIS A 19 26.66 -32.76 -11.06
CA HIS A 19 27.35 -32.97 -9.79
C HIS A 19 28.26 -34.21 -9.81
N THR A 20 29.34 -34.13 -10.58
CA THR A 20 30.55 -34.97 -10.40
C THR A 20 31.70 -34.15 -9.79
N GLY A 21 31.38 -33.37 -8.76
CA GLY A 21 32.33 -32.69 -7.89
C GLY A 21 31.93 -32.96 -6.44
N ALA A 22 32.88 -33.40 -5.62
CA ALA A 22 32.71 -33.94 -4.28
C ALA A 22 31.66 -33.22 -3.42
N VAL A 23 30.72 -34.00 -2.86
CA VAL A 23 29.81 -33.54 -1.80
C VAL A 23 30.69 -33.22 -0.57
N PRO A 24 30.68 -31.98 -0.04
CA PRO A 24 31.35 -31.73 1.23
C PRO A 24 30.61 -32.51 2.31
N ALA A 25 31.34 -33.36 3.03
CA ALA A 25 30.80 -34.13 4.14
C ALA A 25 30.13 -33.19 5.14
N VAL A 26 28.91 -33.56 5.56
CA VAL A 26 28.16 -32.86 6.62
C VAL A 26 29.09 -32.71 7.82
N PRO A 27 29.30 -31.49 8.36
CA PRO A 27 30.14 -31.29 9.53
C PRO A 27 29.65 -32.18 10.67
N ALA A 28 30.55 -32.88 11.37
CA ALA A 28 30.19 -33.86 12.41
C ALA A 28 29.22 -33.29 13.46
N VAL A 29 29.37 -32.00 13.81
CA VAL A 29 28.48 -31.26 14.73
C VAL A 29 27.01 -31.20 14.26
N VAL A 30 26.76 -31.25 12.95
CA VAL A 30 25.42 -31.25 12.37
C VAL A 30 24.84 -32.67 12.34
N ALA A 31 25.67 -33.70 12.12
CA ALA A 31 25.24 -35.09 12.19
C ALA A 31 24.87 -35.49 13.63
N ASP A 32 25.72 -35.15 14.60
CA ASP A 32 25.50 -35.47 16.02
C ASP A 32 24.22 -34.81 16.57
N ARG A 33 23.90 -33.59 16.11
CA ARG A 33 22.65 -32.90 16.49
C ARG A 33 21.39 -33.49 15.85
N ILE A 34 21.51 -34.09 14.68
CA ILE A 34 20.37 -34.76 14.03
C ILE A 34 20.05 -36.05 14.79
N ASP A 35 21.08 -36.81 15.18
CA ASP A 35 20.91 -38.04 15.93
C ASP A 35 20.38 -37.77 17.36
N GLU A 36 20.88 -36.72 18.04
CA GLU A 36 20.39 -36.30 19.36
C GLU A 36 18.91 -35.86 19.35
N VAL A 37 18.45 -35.24 18.25
CA VAL A 37 17.04 -34.86 18.06
C VAL A 37 16.16 -36.06 17.71
N LEU A 38 16.69 -37.05 16.98
CA LEU A 38 15.95 -38.26 16.63
C LEU A 38 15.79 -39.21 17.83
N GLU A 39 16.79 -39.30 18.71
CA GLU A 39 16.70 -40.08 19.96
C GLU A 39 15.79 -39.42 21.01
N GLY A 40 15.60 -38.10 20.94
CA GLY A 40 14.70 -37.34 21.82
C GLY A 40 13.22 -37.38 21.44
N LEU A 41 12.85 -38.03 20.34
CA LEU A 41 11.44 -38.12 19.93
C LEU A 41 10.71 -39.18 20.77
N PRO A 42 9.60 -38.84 21.44
CA PRO A 42 8.83 -39.81 22.20
C PRO A 42 8.26 -40.89 21.27
N GLU A 43 8.41 -42.16 21.66
CA GLU A 43 7.86 -43.28 20.91
C GLU A 43 6.36 -43.11 20.67
N ARG A 44 5.93 -43.20 19.42
CA ARG A 44 4.51 -43.16 19.03
C ARG A 44 3.77 -44.36 19.62
N THR A 45 3.14 -44.19 20.78
CA THR A 45 2.14 -45.13 21.29
C THR A 45 0.87 -45.05 20.44
N LYS A 46 0.47 -46.20 19.86
CA LYS A 46 -0.78 -46.37 19.10
C LYS A 46 -2.01 -46.05 19.98
N PRO A 47 -3.08 -45.44 19.43
CA PRO A 47 -4.27 -45.14 20.22
C PRO A 47 -5.13 -46.40 20.38
N GLU A 48 -5.28 -46.87 21.61
CA GLU A 48 -6.32 -47.84 22.00
C GLU A 48 -7.58 -47.12 22.52
N ARG A 49 -8.71 -47.78 22.27
CA ARG A 49 -10.09 -47.31 22.47
C ARG A 49 -10.38 -46.94 23.92
N ALA A 50 -11.00 -45.76 24.12
CA ALA A 50 -11.54 -45.34 25.40
C ALA A 50 -12.73 -46.21 25.86
N PRO A 51 -12.87 -46.40 27.19
CA PRO A 51 -14.19 -46.56 27.78
C PRO A 51 -14.50 -45.52 28.87
N ARG A 52 -15.82 -45.37 29.04
CA ARG A 52 -16.62 -44.41 29.80
C ARG A 52 -16.46 -44.47 31.34
N TRP A 53 -16.59 -43.27 31.95
CA TRP A 53 -17.39 -42.94 33.15
C TRP A 53 -16.91 -43.39 34.55
N ARG A 54 -16.41 -42.46 35.39
CA ARG A 54 -17.14 -41.68 36.43
C ARG A 54 -16.17 -40.91 37.36
N PRO A 55 -16.63 -39.84 38.05
CA PRO A 55 -15.77 -38.91 38.79
C PRO A 55 -15.65 -39.29 40.28
N LEU A 56 -14.54 -38.92 40.94
CA LEU A 56 -14.59 -38.65 42.38
C LEU A 56 -13.43 -37.75 42.87
N MET A 57 -13.85 -36.80 43.69
CA MET A 57 -13.16 -35.94 44.64
C MET A 57 -11.77 -36.33 45.15
N GLY A 58 -10.89 -35.33 45.15
CA GLY A 58 -10.30 -34.78 46.38
C GLY A 58 -8.96 -35.36 46.81
N PHE A 59 -7.92 -34.53 46.83
CA PHE A 59 -7.05 -34.35 48.00
C PHE A 59 -6.37 -32.99 47.96
N ALA A 60 -6.26 -32.42 49.15
CA ALA A 60 -5.81 -31.08 49.44
C ALA A 60 -4.28 -30.97 49.53
N ALA A 61 -3.80 -29.76 49.21
CA ALA A 61 -2.78 -28.97 49.88
C ALA A 61 -1.40 -29.61 50.22
N ALA A 62 -0.39 -29.17 49.47
CA ALA A 62 0.86 -28.61 49.99
C ALA A 62 1.45 -27.76 48.84
N GLY A 63 1.61 -26.44 48.95
CA GLY A 63 2.30 -25.76 50.03
C GLY A 63 3.79 -25.62 49.71
N LEU A 64 4.14 -25.10 48.53
CA LEU A 64 5.47 -24.54 48.27
C LEU A 64 5.33 -23.35 47.31
N ALA A 65 5.33 -22.17 47.90
CA ALA A 65 5.52 -20.92 47.21
C ALA A 65 6.95 -20.86 46.67
N ILE A 66 7.11 -21.16 45.39
CA ILE A 66 8.23 -20.66 44.59
C ILE A 66 7.59 -19.66 43.63
N ALA A 67 7.79 -18.39 43.94
CA ALA A 67 7.55 -17.29 43.03
C ALA A 67 8.49 -17.41 41.84
N VAL A 68 8.12 -18.25 40.87
CA VAL A 68 8.57 -18.08 39.50
C VAL A 68 7.68 -16.98 38.95
N VAL A 69 8.26 -15.80 38.80
CA VAL A 69 7.75 -14.76 37.91
C VAL A 69 7.62 -15.42 36.54
N ALA A 70 6.41 -15.89 36.23
CA ALA A 70 6.00 -16.14 34.87
C ALA A 70 5.96 -14.75 34.21
N VAL A 71 7.11 -14.34 33.67
CA VAL A 71 7.14 -13.42 32.55
C VAL A 71 6.28 -14.10 31.51
N PHE A 72 5.02 -13.69 31.41
CA PHE A 72 4.18 -13.98 30.27
C PHE A 72 4.88 -13.32 29.08
N ALA A 73 5.85 -14.02 28.52
CA ALA A 73 6.26 -13.91 27.13
C ALA A 73 5.11 -14.46 26.29
N GLY A 74 3.96 -13.78 26.37
CA GLY A 74 2.92 -13.84 25.36
C GLY A 74 3.39 -13.04 24.16
N GLN A 75 4.47 -13.50 23.51
CA GLN A 75 4.65 -13.23 22.10
C GLN A 75 3.53 -13.98 21.39
N ARG A 76 2.32 -13.40 21.40
CA ARG A 76 1.38 -13.67 20.33
C ARG A 76 2.14 -13.30 19.06
N ASP A 77 2.15 -14.22 18.11
CA ASP A 77 2.66 -13.98 16.77
C ASP A 77 1.74 -12.94 16.10
N TRP A 78 2.12 -11.66 16.17
CA TRP A 78 1.37 -10.54 15.57
C TRP A 78 1.63 -10.45 14.04
N SER A 79 2.41 -11.37 13.50
CA SER A 79 2.73 -11.48 12.07
C SER A 79 1.50 -11.76 11.18
N GLY A 80 0.40 -12.25 11.76
CA GLY A 80 -0.86 -12.52 11.05
C GLY A 80 -1.92 -11.40 11.07
N MET A 81 -1.65 -10.26 11.73
CA MET A 81 -2.58 -9.12 11.82
C MET A 81 -2.00 -7.86 11.18
N LEU A 82 -1.30 -8.00 10.05
CA LEU A 82 -1.27 -6.89 9.11
C LEU A 82 -2.67 -6.85 8.47
N PRO A 83 -3.52 -5.85 8.78
CA PRO A 83 -4.75 -5.69 8.05
C PRO A 83 -4.40 -5.63 6.56
N GLN A 84 -5.06 -6.43 5.74
CA GLN A 84 -5.27 -6.08 4.34
C GLN A 84 -6.21 -4.86 4.34
N SER A 85 -5.70 -3.74 4.85
CA SER A 85 -6.29 -2.46 4.57
C SER A 85 -6.12 -2.28 3.07
N PRO A 86 -7.17 -1.92 2.32
CA PRO A 86 -6.97 -1.37 1.00
C PRO A 86 -5.93 -0.28 1.16
N SER A 87 -4.90 -0.33 0.33
CA SER A 87 -3.87 0.68 0.25
C SER A 87 -4.55 1.96 -0.23
N HIS A 88 -5.11 2.75 0.70
CA HIS A 88 -5.45 4.16 0.47
C HIS A 88 -4.13 4.96 0.44
N SER A 89 -3.22 4.56 -0.44
CA SER A 89 -1.95 5.21 -0.69
C SER A 89 -2.03 5.84 -2.07
N ALA A 90 -2.63 7.02 -2.11
CA ALA A 90 -2.29 8.13 -2.99
C ALA A 90 -3.16 9.31 -2.53
N VAL A 91 -2.48 10.31 -1.98
CA VAL A 91 -2.76 11.75 -2.13
C VAL A 91 -4.24 12.19 -2.09
N ILE A 92 -4.59 13.02 -1.10
CA ILE A 92 -5.83 13.78 -1.10
C ILE A 92 -5.78 14.76 -2.28
N GLY A 93 -6.28 14.34 -3.45
CA GLY A 93 -6.48 15.23 -4.59
C GLY A 93 -7.92 15.28 -5.06
N VAL A 94 -8.41 16.49 -5.37
CA VAL A 94 -9.72 16.70 -6.00
C VAL A 94 -9.81 15.86 -7.30
N VAL A 95 -10.99 15.47 -7.78
CA VAL A 95 -11.12 14.59 -8.97
C VAL A 95 -10.30 15.08 -10.18
N GLY A 96 -10.14 16.39 -10.34
CA GLY A 96 -9.29 17.03 -11.35
C GLY A 96 -7.77 16.90 -11.15
N GLU A 97 -7.30 16.61 -9.94
CA GLU A 97 -5.90 16.31 -9.62
C GLU A 97 -5.56 14.84 -9.95
N ILE A 98 -6.53 13.94 -9.83
CA ILE A 98 -6.35 12.51 -10.15
C ILE A 98 -6.39 12.26 -11.66
N MET A 99 -7.19 13.03 -12.40
CA MET A 99 -7.22 12.99 -13.86
C MET A 99 -7.69 14.38 -14.35
N PRO A 100 -7.01 15.00 -15.32
CA PRO A 100 -7.40 16.32 -15.82
C PRO A 100 -8.78 16.28 -16.47
N GLU A 101 -9.46 17.42 -16.50
CA GLU A 101 -10.79 17.56 -17.12
C GLU A 101 -10.80 16.97 -18.54
N ALA A 102 -11.84 16.19 -18.83
CA ALA A 102 -12.02 15.64 -20.17
C ALA A 102 -12.30 16.79 -21.15
N ASP A 103 -11.67 16.73 -22.32
CA ASP A 103 -11.95 17.66 -23.44
C ASP A 103 -13.39 17.50 -23.98
N SER A 104 -14.05 16.37 -23.67
CA SER A 104 -15.41 16.04 -24.08
C SER A 104 -16.38 16.07 -22.90
N MET A 105 -17.46 16.84 -23.05
CA MET A 105 -18.61 16.83 -22.13
C MET A 105 -19.62 15.72 -22.45
N THR A 106 -19.34 14.85 -23.43
CA THR A 106 -20.25 13.80 -23.90
C THR A 106 -19.60 12.42 -23.79
N GLY A 107 -20.43 11.40 -23.62
CA GLY A 107 -20.02 10.00 -23.59
C GLY A 107 -21.22 9.06 -23.49
N PRO A 108 -21.01 7.73 -23.53
CA PRO A 108 -22.08 6.77 -23.32
C PRO A 108 -22.71 6.98 -21.95
N SER A 109 -24.04 6.95 -21.91
CA SER A 109 -24.81 7.09 -20.68
C SER A 109 -25.88 6.02 -20.58
N VAL A 110 -26.08 5.52 -19.36
CA VAL A 110 -27.10 4.53 -19.02
C VAL A 110 -27.91 5.09 -17.86
N THR A 111 -29.24 5.01 -17.96
CA THR A 111 -30.14 5.38 -16.87
C THR A 111 -30.90 4.16 -16.42
N ASP A 112 -30.79 3.85 -15.14
CA ASP A 112 -31.59 2.84 -14.47
C ASP A 112 -31.93 3.33 -13.07
N GLN A 113 -33.11 2.95 -12.56
CA GLN A 113 -33.61 3.35 -11.25
C GLN A 113 -33.54 4.87 -10.98
N GLY A 114 -33.72 5.72 -11.99
CA GLY A 114 -33.63 7.19 -11.83
C GLY A 114 -32.21 7.72 -11.52
N ILE A 115 -31.18 6.91 -11.78
CA ILE A 115 -29.78 7.32 -11.70
C ILE A 115 -29.19 7.18 -13.11
N THR A 116 -28.64 8.27 -13.62
CA THR A 116 -27.93 8.29 -14.90
C THR A 116 -26.45 8.28 -14.64
N VAL A 117 -25.75 7.26 -15.14
CA VAL A 117 -24.29 7.21 -15.17
C VAL A 117 -23.84 7.52 -16.59
N MET A 118 -22.87 8.41 -16.73
CA MET A 118 -22.23 8.74 -18.02
C MET A 118 -20.73 8.60 -17.87
N VAL A 119 -20.10 7.78 -18.72
CA VAL A 119 -18.64 7.70 -18.80
C VAL A 119 -18.16 8.68 -19.85
N ARG A 120 -17.36 9.66 -19.44
CA ARG A 120 -16.87 10.75 -20.30
C ARG A 120 -15.60 10.36 -21.05
N GLU A 121 -14.73 9.63 -20.39
CA GLU A 121 -13.39 9.36 -20.91
C GLU A 121 -12.87 8.02 -20.40
N VAL A 122 -12.16 7.31 -21.28
CA VAL A 122 -11.44 6.07 -20.99
C VAL A 122 -10.08 6.16 -21.68
N VAL A 123 -9.00 6.25 -20.90
CA VAL A 123 -7.64 6.48 -21.40
C VAL A 123 -6.68 5.43 -20.88
N TYR A 124 -5.74 5.03 -21.74
CA TYR A 124 -4.61 4.17 -21.38
C TYR A 124 -3.28 4.76 -21.84
N ASP A 125 -2.30 4.82 -20.94
CA ASP A 125 -1.00 5.45 -21.18
C ASP A 125 0.19 4.47 -21.08
N ASP A 126 -0.01 3.21 -21.40
CA ASP A 126 0.99 2.13 -21.24
C ASP A 126 1.27 1.69 -19.80
N SER A 127 0.77 2.41 -18.79
CA SER A 127 0.95 2.05 -17.37
C SER A 127 -0.36 1.89 -16.62
N TYR A 128 -1.35 2.74 -16.92
CA TYR A 128 -2.63 2.79 -16.24
C TYR A 128 -3.80 2.90 -17.21
N VAL A 129 -4.94 2.33 -16.85
CA VAL A 129 -6.24 2.68 -17.43
C VAL A 129 -6.95 3.61 -16.46
N GLY A 130 -7.33 4.80 -16.94
CA GLY A 130 -8.16 5.75 -16.22
C GLY A 130 -9.53 5.90 -16.87
N LEU A 131 -10.57 5.98 -16.05
CA LEU A 131 -11.95 6.17 -16.45
C LEU A 131 -12.54 7.35 -15.69
N ARG A 132 -13.15 8.30 -16.40
CA ARG A 132 -13.85 9.44 -15.81
C ARG A 132 -15.34 9.31 -16.07
N TYR A 133 -16.14 9.48 -15.02
CA TYR A 133 -17.58 9.33 -15.09
C TYR A 133 -18.31 10.44 -14.34
N THR A 134 -19.60 10.57 -14.65
CA THR A 134 -20.53 11.41 -13.90
C THR A 134 -21.76 10.62 -13.53
N VAL A 135 -22.35 10.97 -12.40
CA VAL A 135 -23.61 10.39 -11.92
C VAL A 135 -24.58 11.53 -11.63
N SER A 136 -25.75 11.48 -12.24
CA SER A 136 -26.85 12.40 -11.93
C SER A 136 -28.06 11.60 -11.45
N SER A 137 -28.78 12.17 -10.50
CA SER A 137 -30.01 11.60 -9.99
C SER A 137 -30.90 12.70 -9.45
N ASP A 138 -32.21 12.49 -9.50
CA ASP A 138 -33.23 13.35 -8.88
C ASP A 138 -33.28 13.19 -7.34
N ARG A 139 -32.61 12.17 -6.81
CA ARG A 139 -32.47 11.88 -5.39
C ARG A 139 -31.02 11.94 -4.93
N GLN A 140 -30.83 12.16 -3.64
CA GLN A 140 -29.50 12.05 -3.04
C GLN A 140 -29.03 10.59 -3.08
N ILE A 141 -27.82 10.40 -3.59
CA ILE A 141 -27.14 9.11 -3.68
C ILE A 141 -25.83 9.16 -2.89
N ASP A 142 -25.38 8.02 -2.41
CA ASP A 142 -24.12 7.85 -1.68
C ASP A 142 -23.12 7.09 -2.54
N LEU A 143 -22.19 7.80 -3.16
CA LEU A 143 -21.16 7.20 -4.01
C LEU A 143 -20.04 6.50 -3.25
N SER A 144 -20.02 6.58 -1.90
CA SER A 144 -19.11 5.73 -1.12
C SER A 144 -19.52 4.25 -1.13
N LYS A 145 -20.74 3.95 -1.60
CA LYS A 145 -21.31 2.60 -1.71
C LYS A 145 -21.61 2.25 -3.17
N VAL A 146 -20.58 2.09 -3.98
CA VAL A 146 -20.72 1.61 -5.36
C VAL A 146 -20.27 0.17 -5.41
N ASP A 147 -21.04 -0.71 -6.07
CA ASP A 147 -20.55 -2.05 -6.41
C ASP A 147 -20.42 -2.12 -7.93
N ALA A 148 -19.19 -2.10 -8.41
CA ALA A 148 -18.92 -2.18 -9.85
C ALA A 148 -17.74 -3.09 -10.18
N GLU A 149 -17.82 -3.75 -11.32
CA GLU A 149 -16.78 -4.60 -11.89
C GLU A 149 -16.18 -3.94 -13.12
N LEU A 150 -14.85 -3.94 -13.19
CA LEU A 150 -14.08 -3.47 -14.34
C LEU A 150 -13.40 -4.65 -15.03
N GLN A 151 -13.54 -4.73 -16.35
CA GLN A 151 -12.82 -5.68 -17.20
C GLN A 151 -12.08 -4.93 -18.31
N LEU A 152 -10.89 -5.41 -18.65
CA LEU A 152 -10.04 -4.95 -19.75
C LEU A 152 -9.96 -6.07 -20.78
N ASN A 153 -10.40 -5.82 -22.02
CA ASN A 153 -10.43 -6.84 -23.08
C ASN A 153 -11.08 -8.17 -22.64
N GLU A 154 -12.25 -8.10 -21.99
CA GLU A 154 -12.99 -9.26 -21.43
C GLU A 154 -12.25 -10.00 -20.29
N GLN A 155 -11.13 -9.46 -19.81
CA GLN A 155 -10.41 -9.98 -18.67
C GLN A 155 -10.68 -9.13 -17.44
N TRP A 156 -11.01 -9.80 -16.36
CA TRP A 156 -11.29 -9.14 -15.09
C TRP A 156 -10.07 -8.32 -14.61
N ALA A 157 -10.32 -7.07 -14.21
CA ALA A 157 -9.28 -6.11 -13.81
C ALA A 157 -9.44 -5.61 -12.37
N GLY A 158 -10.67 -5.52 -11.84
CA GLY A 158 -10.89 -5.04 -10.48
C GLY A 158 -12.35 -4.84 -10.11
N TYR A 159 -12.56 -4.43 -8.85
CA TYR A 159 -13.84 -3.97 -8.32
C TYR A 159 -13.72 -2.55 -7.78
N ILE A 160 -14.81 -1.78 -7.87
CA ILE A 160 -15.02 -0.53 -7.14
C ILE A 160 -15.96 -0.84 -5.98
N GLY A 161 -15.61 -0.35 -4.78
CA GLY A 161 -16.33 -0.60 -3.52
C GLY A 161 -16.18 -2.03 -2.99
N SER A 162 -17.30 -2.73 -2.74
CA SER A 162 -17.29 -3.99 -1.99
C SER A 162 -16.63 -5.11 -2.79
N ILE A 163 -15.53 -5.67 -2.30
CA ILE A 163 -14.89 -6.85 -2.90
C ILE A 163 -15.73 -8.10 -2.53
N PRO A 164 -16.22 -8.89 -3.49
CA PRO A 164 -16.96 -10.10 -3.20
C PRO A 164 -16.14 -11.10 -2.36
N GLU A 165 -16.79 -11.77 -1.41
CA GLU A 165 -16.15 -12.77 -0.54
C GLU A 165 -15.42 -13.85 -1.35
N GLY A 166 -14.17 -14.14 -0.99
CA GLY A 166 -13.34 -15.14 -1.66
C GLY A 166 -12.61 -14.66 -2.92
N LYS A 167 -12.70 -13.37 -3.27
CA LYS A 167 -11.88 -12.77 -4.35
C LYS A 167 -10.68 -12.04 -3.76
N ILE A 168 -9.49 -12.32 -4.29
CA ILE A 168 -8.25 -11.57 -4.00
C ILE A 168 -8.02 -10.63 -5.16
N THR A 169 -8.12 -9.33 -4.92
CA THR A 169 -8.11 -8.32 -5.99
C THR A 169 -7.15 -7.20 -5.66
N GLY A 170 -6.41 -6.71 -6.66
CA GLY A 170 -5.75 -5.41 -6.54
C GLY A 170 -6.80 -4.30 -6.44
N PRO A 171 -6.69 -3.35 -5.51
CA PRO A 171 -7.67 -2.27 -5.40
C PRO A 171 -7.63 -1.40 -6.66
N LEU A 172 -8.78 -1.08 -7.23
CA LEU A 172 -8.90 0.07 -8.13
C LEU A 172 -8.83 1.34 -7.27
N TYR A 173 -8.18 2.38 -7.78
CA TYR A 173 -8.22 3.68 -7.15
C TYR A 173 -9.46 4.42 -7.64
N ASP A 174 -10.48 4.55 -6.78
CA ASP A 174 -11.67 5.32 -7.08
C ASP A 174 -11.77 6.57 -6.21
N ARG A 175 -12.25 7.65 -6.82
CA ARG A 175 -12.65 8.86 -6.09
C ARG A 175 -13.84 9.49 -6.78
N SER A 176 -14.76 10.03 -5.99
CA SER A 176 -15.87 10.84 -6.47
C SER A 176 -16.08 12.08 -5.62
N GLN A 177 -16.67 13.10 -6.22
CA GLN A 177 -17.04 14.35 -5.56
C GLN A 177 -18.40 14.83 -6.06
N ARG A 178 -19.11 15.57 -5.22
CA ARG A 178 -20.35 16.25 -5.61
C ARG A 178 -20.04 17.62 -6.19
N MET A 179 -20.66 17.94 -7.32
CA MET A 179 -20.54 19.20 -8.03
C MET A 179 -21.61 20.20 -7.56
N GLU A 180 -21.44 21.49 -7.86
CA GLU A 180 -22.37 22.55 -7.47
C GLU A 180 -23.78 22.38 -8.04
N ASP A 181 -23.90 21.82 -9.24
CA ASP A 181 -25.18 21.54 -9.90
C ASP A 181 -25.91 20.31 -9.33
N GLY A 182 -25.33 19.67 -8.32
CA GLY A 182 -25.86 18.49 -7.66
C GLY A 182 -25.51 17.17 -8.35
N THR A 183 -24.85 17.20 -9.51
CA THR A 183 -24.27 16.00 -10.13
C THR A 183 -23.04 15.55 -9.35
N TYR A 184 -22.60 14.31 -9.59
CA TYR A 184 -21.35 13.80 -9.07
C TYR A 184 -20.39 13.55 -10.23
N GLU A 185 -19.11 13.76 -9.97
CA GLU A 185 -18.03 13.40 -10.87
C GLU A 185 -17.09 12.43 -10.15
N GLY A 186 -16.61 11.42 -10.87
CA GLY A 186 -15.66 10.47 -10.33
C GLY A 186 -14.65 9.98 -11.36
N VAL A 187 -13.56 9.44 -10.83
CA VAL A 187 -12.46 8.85 -11.58
C VAL A 187 -12.13 7.49 -10.98
N VAL A 188 -11.78 6.55 -11.85
CA VAL A 188 -11.29 5.21 -11.51
C VAL A 188 -9.97 5.01 -12.24
N ILE A 189 -8.92 4.63 -11.52
CA ILE A 189 -7.62 4.30 -12.11
C ILE A 189 -7.22 2.88 -11.68
N THR A 190 -6.80 2.06 -12.63
CA THR A 190 -6.25 0.73 -12.32
C THR A 190 -4.99 0.85 -11.50
N PRO A 191 -4.63 -0.10 -10.62
CA PRO A 191 -3.32 -0.07 -9.98
C PRO A 191 -2.21 -0.18 -11.02
N SER A 192 -1.04 0.40 -10.72
CA SER A 192 0.12 0.33 -11.60
C SER A 192 0.50 -1.12 -11.85
N GLN A 193 0.90 -1.46 -13.07
CA GLN A 193 1.43 -2.80 -13.39
C GLN A 193 2.62 -3.20 -12.48
N THR A 194 3.31 -2.23 -11.86
CA THR A 194 4.40 -2.46 -10.90
C THR A 194 3.97 -2.67 -9.46
N ALA A 195 2.74 -2.31 -9.07
CA ALA A 195 2.22 -2.44 -7.71
C ALA A 195 1.59 -3.82 -7.43
N LEU A 196 1.36 -4.62 -8.48
CA LEU A 196 0.79 -5.97 -8.39
C LEU A 196 1.90 -7.04 -8.41
N ALA A 197 2.45 -7.40 -7.26
CA ALA A 197 3.09 -8.72 -7.06
C ALA A 197 3.09 -9.07 -5.56
N PRO A 198 2.65 -10.28 -5.15
CA PRO A 198 3.25 -11.53 -5.63
C PRO A 198 2.29 -12.64 -6.12
N GLN A 199 2.76 -13.33 -7.16
CA GLN A 199 2.62 -14.76 -7.50
C GLN A 199 1.28 -15.37 -7.98
N GLU A 200 0.10 -14.80 -7.76
CA GLU A 200 -1.16 -15.41 -8.27
C GLU A 200 -2.01 -14.52 -9.20
N LEU A 201 -1.84 -13.20 -9.18
CA LEU A 201 -2.41 -12.31 -10.21
C LEU A 201 -1.49 -12.35 -11.44
N SER A 202 -1.81 -13.36 -12.26
CA SER A 202 -1.10 -13.91 -13.40
C SER A 202 -0.32 -12.92 -14.30
N PRO A 203 0.79 -13.35 -14.93
CA PRO A 203 1.53 -12.66 -16.01
C PRO A 203 0.71 -12.19 -17.23
N ILE A 204 -0.60 -12.34 -17.20
CA ILE A 204 -1.55 -11.99 -18.26
C ILE A 204 -1.72 -10.47 -18.35
N LEU A 205 -1.89 -9.75 -17.23
CA LEU A 205 -2.03 -8.27 -17.26
C LEU A 205 -0.73 -7.54 -17.62
N MET A 206 0.44 -8.18 -17.47
CA MET A 206 1.75 -7.57 -17.78
C MET A 206 2.01 -7.35 -19.28
N LYS A 207 1.09 -7.74 -20.17
CA LYS A 207 1.24 -7.58 -21.64
C LYS A 207 -0.04 -7.18 -22.38
N VAL A 208 -1.17 -7.00 -21.70
CA VAL A 208 -2.41 -6.64 -22.38
C VAL A 208 -2.39 -5.14 -22.65
N ILE A 209 -2.35 -4.76 -23.93
CA ILE A 209 -2.70 -3.41 -24.35
C ILE A 209 -4.23 -3.35 -24.38
N PRO A 210 -4.88 -2.64 -23.45
CA PRO A 210 -6.34 -2.58 -23.39
C PRO A 210 -6.85 -1.78 -24.60
N HIS A 211 -7.77 -2.37 -25.35
CA HIS A 211 -8.47 -1.74 -26.45
C HIS A 211 -9.96 -1.57 -26.16
N SER A 212 -10.50 -2.33 -25.19
CA SER A 212 -11.85 -2.15 -24.64
C SER A 212 -11.87 -2.23 -23.12
N VAL A 213 -12.78 -1.45 -22.53
CA VAL A 213 -13.12 -1.44 -21.11
C VAL A 213 -14.59 -1.77 -20.97
N GLN A 214 -14.90 -2.75 -20.14
CA GLN A 214 -16.25 -3.05 -19.72
C GLN A 214 -16.42 -2.64 -18.26
N LEU A 215 -17.42 -1.82 -17.99
CA LEU A 215 -17.79 -1.37 -16.65
C LEU A 215 -19.21 -1.82 -16.38
N ASN A 216 -19.39 -2.65 -15.36
CA ASN A 216 -20.70 -3.12 -14.93
C ASN A 216 -20.95 -2.65 -13.50
N ILE A 217 -21.90 -1.75 -13.31
CA ILE A 217 -22.29 -1.24 -12.00
C ILE A 217 -23.61 -1.90 -11.63
N ASN A 218 -23.63 -2.56 -10.48
CA ASN A 218 -24.81 -3.30 -10.01
C ASN A 218 -25.51 -2.59 -8.84
N LYS A 219 -24.82 -1.62 -8.22
CA LYS A 219 -25.34 -0.87 -7.09
C LYS A 219 -24.69 0.50 -6.98
N ILE A 220 -25.50 1.50 -6.64
CA ILE A 220 -25.08 2.87 -6.32
C ILE A 220 -25.83 3.32 -5.06
N GLY A 221 -25.13 3.63 -3.98
CA GLY A 221 -25.75 3.90 -2.69
C GLY A 221 -26.45 2.65 -2.15
N ASP A 222 -27.73 2.77 -1.80
CA ASP A 222 -28.57 1.65 -1.39
C ASP A 222 -29.47 1.13 -2.55
N VAL A 223 -29.22 1.58 -3.79
CA VAL A 223 -30.02 1.28 -4.97
C VAL A 223 -29.33 0.20 -5.80
N ALA A 224 -29.94 -0.98 -5.88
CA ALA A 224 -29.57 -2.01 -6.85
C ALA A 224 -30.10 -1.63 -8.23
N GLY A 225 -29.29 -1.82 -9.27
CA GLY A 225 -29.63 -1.52 -10.66
C GLY A 225 -28.64 -2.19 -11.61
N ASP A 226 -28.73 -1.85 -12.90
CA ASP A 226 -27.83 -2.35 -13.93
C ASP A 226 -27.38 -1.20 -14.85
N TRP A 227 -26.14 -0.75 -14.67
CA TRP A 227 -25.48 0.19 -15.56
C TRP A 227 -24.25 -0.46 -16.19
N SER A 228 -24.40 -0.93 -17.42
CA SER A 228 -23.36 -1.63 -18.17
C SER A 228 -22.84 -0.79 -19.33
N PHE A 229 -21.52 -0.74 -19.48
CA PHE A 229 -20.81 -0.02 -20.52
C PHE A 229 -19.79 -0.93 -21.20
N ASP A 230 -19.68 -0.81 -22.52
CA ASP A 230 -18.57 -1.35 -23.31
C ASP A 230 -17.98 -0.21 -24.14
N MET A 231 -16.72 0.13 -23.88
CA MET A 231 -16.12 1.38 -24.34
C MET A 231 -14.75 1.11 -24.96
N PRO A 232 -14.44 1.74 -26.10
CA PRO A 232 -13.09 1.70 -26.63
C PRO A 232 -12.15 2.51 -25.74
N VAL A 233 -10.91 2.04 -25.61
CA VAL A 233 -9.86 2.73 -24.86
C VAL A 233 -9.13 3.70 -25.78
N GLN A 234 -9.02 4.96 -25.35
CA GLN A 234 -8.23 5.96 -26.06
C GLN A 234 -6.77 5.91 -25.62
N SER A 235 -5.84 6.10 -26.56
CA SER A 235 -4.42 6.20 -26.22
C SER A 235 -4.13 7.54 -25.55
N GLY A 236 -3.65 7.47 -24.31
CA GLY A 236 -3.13 8.58 -23.54
C GLY A 236 -1.81 9.03 -24.13
N LYS A 237 -1.81 10.21 -24.74
CA LYS A 237 -0.59 10.75 -25.33
C LYS A 237 0.33 11.25 -24.23
N TRP A 238 1.51 10.66 -24.15
CA TRP A 238 2.59 11.18 -23.35
C TRP A 238 3.14 12.48 -23.93
N ARG A 239 3.33 13.48 -23.07
CA ARG A 239 4.09 14.69 -23.37
C ARG A 239 5.30 14.78 -22.45
N THR A 240 6.47 15.10 -23.00
CA THR A 240 7.63 15.46 -22.18
C THR A 240 7.36 16.83 -21.56
N VAL A 241 7.26 16.89 -20.24
CA VAL A 241 7.06 18.13 -19.48
C VAL A 241 8.37 18.68 -18.95
N ALA A 242 9.40 17.84 -18.80
CA ALA A 242 10.73 18.30 -18.47
C ALA A 242 11.83 17.46 -19.11
N GLY A 243 12.94 18.13 -19.45
CA GLY A 243 14.13 17.51 -20.04
C GLY A 243 15.12 17.01 -18.99
N SER A 244 16.31 16.64 -19.48
CA SER A 244 17.35 16.07 -18.64
C SER A 244 18.05 17.14 -17.78
N VAL A 245 18.28 16.80 -16.51
CA VAL A 245 19.01 17.62 -15.54
C VAL A 245 19.85 16.68 -14.68
N SER A 246 21.10 17.05 -14.42
CA SER A 246 21.96 16.29 -13.50
C SER A 246 22.50 17.17 -12.38
N ARG A 247 22.78 16.54 -11.25
CA ARG A 247 23.46 17.11 -10.09
C ARG A 247 24.54 16.16 -9.63
N THR A 248 25.68 16.70 -9.23
CA THR A 248 26.86 15.94 -8.83
C THR A 248 27.43 16.53 -7.55
N ASN A 249 27.82 15.67 -6.63
CA ASN A 249 28.58 16.02 -5.43
C ASN A 249 29.75 15.04 -5.25
N ALA A 250 30.43 15.11 -4.10
CA ALA A 250 31.56 14.22 -3.81
C ALA A 250 31.18 12.73 -3.74
N ASN A 251 29.91 12.42 -3.44
CA ASN A 251 29.42 11.06 -3.30
C ASN A 251 28.88 10.51 -4.62
N GLY A 252 28.69 11.31 -5.67
CA GLY A 252 28.27 10.81 -6.97
C GLY A 252 27.37 11.78 -7.74
N THR A 253 26.64 11.23 -8.72
CA THR A 253 25.73 11.96 -9.60
C THR A 253 24.34 11.39 -9.51
N PHE A 254 23.33 12.28 -9.48
CA PHE A 254 21.93 11.96 -9.71
C PHE A 254 21.49 12.67 -10.99
N HIS A 255 20.90 11.94 -11.93
CA HIS A 255 20.45 12.47 -13.20
C HIS A 255 18.98 12.19 -13.43
N LEU A 256 18.21 13.24 -13.63
CA LEU A 256 16.89 13.18 -14.23
C LEU A 256 17.07 13.12 -15.75
N ASN A 257 16.52 12.09 -16.40
CA ASN A 257 16.52 11.96 -17.86
C ASN A 257 15.38 12.78 -18.48
N LYS A 258 14.17 12.61 -17.93
CA LYS A 258 12.95 13.31 -18.39
C LYS A 258 11.81 13.12 -17.41
N VAL A 259 10.88 14.05 -17.45
CA VAL A 259 9.53 13.89 -16.88
C VAL A 259 8.53 13.87 -18.03
N MET A 260 7.66 12.88 -18.04
CA MET A 260 6.59 12.72 -19.01
C MET A 260 5.26 12.74 -18.28
N ALA A 261 4.24 13.38 -18.84
CA ALA A 261 2.89 13.40 -18.28
C ALA A 261 1.89 12.86 -19.31
N SER A 262 0.90 12.14 -18.81
CA SER A 262 -0.32 11.73 -19.52
C SER A 262 -1.54 12.24 -18.72
N PRO A 263 -2.77 12.04 -19.21
CA PRO A 263 -3.96 12.31 -18.40
C PRO A 263 -4.07 11.43 -17.14
N VAL A 264 -3.49 10.23 -17.13
CA VAL A 264 -3.75 9.23 -16.07
C VAL A 264 -2.52 8.87 -15.25
N SER A 265 -1.32 9.31 -15.66
CA SER A 265 -0.14 9.26 -14.78
C SER A 265 0.99 10.21 -15.19
N THR A 266 2.00 10.29 -14.33
CA THR A 266 3.26 10.99 -14.59
C THR A 266 4.41 10.00 -14.50
N GLN A 267 5.36 10.07 -15.43
CA GLN A 267 6.55 9.24 -15.46
C GLN A 267 7.80 10.07 -15.20
N LEU A 268 8.57 9.66 -14.19
CA LEU A 268 9.88 10.21 -13.91
C LEU A 268 10.93 9.18 -14.30
N TRP A 269 11.81 9.55 -15.23
CA TRP A 269 12.92 8.72 -15.66
C TRP A 269 14.21 9.30 -15.11
N TYR A 270 14.94 8.53 -14.32
CA TYR A 270 16.15 9.00 -13.65
C TYR A 270 17.20 7.90 -13.57
N GLY A 271 18.39 8.29 -13.14
CA GLY A 271 19.41 7.37 -12.72
C GLY A 271 20.38 8.05 -11.75
N HIS A 272 21.32 7.27 -11.29
CA HIS A 272 22.32 7.71 -10.33
C HIS A 272 23.55 6.82 -10.39
N THR A 273 24.69 7.42 -10.07
CA THR A 273 25.93 6.72 -9.75
C THR A 273 26.39 7.26 -8.41
N LEU A 274 26.30 6.45 -7.35
CA LEU A 274 26.55 6.88 -5.97
C LEU A 274 27.65 6.02 -5.32
N SER A 275 28.38 6.62 -4.39
CA SER A 275 29.52 6.04 -3.70
C SER A 275 29.60 6.57 -2.26
N GLY A 276 30.31 5.87 -1.39
CA GLY A 276 30.47 6.26 0.02
C GLY A 276 29.27 5.90 0.93
N PHE A 277 28.38 5.02 0.47
CA PHE A 277 27.25 4.46 1.22
C PHE A 277 27.52 2.99 1.58
N GLY A 278 26.92 2.50 2.67
CA GLY A 278 27.09 1.12 3.12
C GLY A 278 26.31 0.11 2.26
N GLU A 279 26.67 -1.18 2.33
CA GLU A 279 26.03 -2.24 1.54
C GLU A 279 24.52 -2.43 1.81
N SER A 280 24.03 -1.93 2.94
CA SER A 280 22.60 -1.97 3.32
C SER A 280 21.88 -0.64 3.07
N ASP A 281 22.59 0.39 2.62
CA ASP A 281 21.98 1.66 2.27
C ASP A 281 21.35 1.52 0.88
N ASN A 282 20.16 2.08 0.74
CA ASN A 282 19.35 2.07 -0.46
C ASN A 282 19.00 3.51 -0.81
N LEU A 283 18.81 3.77 -2.11
CA LEU A 283 18.38 5.06 -2.59
C LEU A 283 16.86 5.11 -2.64
N GLY A 284 16.30 6.16 -2.05
CA GLY A 284 14.92 6.57 -2.28
C GLY A 284 14.87 7.94 -2.93
N VAL A 285 13.72 8.25 -3.52
CA VAL A 285 13.42 9.55 -4.11
C VAL A 285 12.08 10.03 -3.57
N GLU A 286 12.07 11.22 -3.01
CA GLU A 286 10.86 11.93 -2.61
C GLU A 286 10.53 12.99 -3.64
N ILE A 287 9.26 13.04 -4.08
CA ILE A 287 8.81 13.94 -5.13
C ILE A 287 7.67 14.79 -4.57
N THR A 288 7.87 16.10 -4.56
CA THR A 288 6.87 17.08 -4.11
C THR A 288 6.63 18.10 -5.19
N ASP A 289 5.41 18.62 -5.29
CA ASP A 289 5.16 19.81 -6.10
C ASP A 289 5.27 21.11 -5.28
N ASP A 290 5.02 22.24 -5.92
CA ASP A 290 5.03 23.56 -5.29
C ASP A 290 3.79 23.88 -4.45
N THR A 291 2.77 23.03 -4.46
CA THR A 291 1.64 23.10 -3.51
C THR A 291 2.00 22.48 -2.16
N GLY A 292 3.16 21.81 -2.07
CA GLY A 292 3.62 21.09 -0.88
C GLY A 292 3.04 19.68 -0.79
N GLN A 293 2.31 19.23 -1.80
CA GLN A 293 1.77 17.89 -1.87
C GLN A 293 2.90 16.91 -2.24
N ILE A 294 3.04 15.85 -1.44
CA ILE A 294 3.95 14.75 -1.75
C ILE A 294 3.26 13.88 -2.78
N ASN A 295 3.80 13.86 -4.00
CA ASN A 295 3.24 13.10 -5.11
C ASN A 295 3.57 11.61 -4.98
N GLU A 296 4.76 11.26 -4.50
CA GLU A 296 5.17 9.88 -4.22
C GLU A 296 6.48 9.84 -3.40
N GLU A 297 6.66 8.77 -2.64
CA GLU A 297 7.96 8.35 -2.10
C GLU A 297 8.30 6.98 -2.71
N VAL A 298 9.38 6.91 -3.48
CA VAL A 298 9.84 5.64 -4.06
C VAL A 298 11.09 5.15 -3.35
N LEU A 299 11.02 3.91 -2.90
CA LEU A 299 12.12 3.19 -2.29
C LEU A 299 12.67 2.18 -3.30
N SER A 300 13.89 2.39 -3.80
CA SER A 300 14.56 1.38 -4.62
C SER A 300 15.19 0.35 -3.68
N THR A 301 14.74 -0.90 -3.74
CA THR A 301 15.27 -2.00 -2.90
C THR A 301 16.42 -2.77 -3.55
N ARG A 302 16.90 -2.30 -4.72
CA ARG A 302 18.03 -2.92 -5.42
C ARG A 302 19.34 -2.20 -5.06
N ASN A 303 20.35 -3.00 -4.72
CA ASN A 303 21.69 -2.58 -4.31
C ASN A 303 22.26 -1.50 -5.29
N PRO A 304 22.74 -0.33 -4.82
CA PRO A 304 22.36 0.99 -5.36
C PRO A 304 23.55 1.85 -5.82
N LEU A 305 24.55 1.26 -6.47
CA LEU A 305 25.77 2.01 -6.82
C LEU A 305 25.76 2.58 -8.24
N ASP A 306 24.97 2.02 -9.16
CA ASP A 306 24.90 2.52 -10.53
C ASP A 306 23.61 2.08 -11.25
N PHE A 307 22.80 3.04 -11.68
CA PHE A 307 21.60 2.82 -12.49
C PHE A 307 21.41 4.00 -13.44
N ASP A 308 21.26 3.73 -14.74
CA ASP A 308 21.18 4.81 -15.73
C ASP A 308 19.75 5.22 -16.12
N ASN A 309 18.75 4.39 -15.85
CA ASN A 309 17.42 4.58 -16.43
C ASN A 309 16.28 3.86 -15.67
N GLU A 310 16.11 4.19 -14.41
CA GLU A 310 14.96 3.79 -13.61
C GLU A 310 13.72 4.63 -13.98
N LYS A 311 12.55 4.00 -13.95
CA LYS A 311 11.26 4.61 -14.26
C LYS A 311 10.37 4.54 -13.04
N ILE A 312 9.89 5.68 -12.59
CA ILE A 312 8.84 5.80 -11.58
C ILE A 312 7.56 6.22 -12.28
N ASN A 313 6.47 5.54 -11.93
CA ASN A 313 5.12 5.92 -12.28
C ASN A 313 4.49 6.62 -11.07
N LEU A 314 4.07 7.86 -11.23
CA LEU A 314 3.42 8.70 -10.24
C LEU A 314 1.96 8.93 -10.64
N PRO A 315 1.10 9.39 -9.72
CA PRO A 315 -0.19 9.98 -10.08
C PRO A 315 -0.05 11.12 -11.13
N PRO A 316 -1.13 11.50 -11.82
CA PRO A 316 -1.15 12.68 -12.65
C PRO A 316 -0.70 13.94 -11.91
N LEU A 317 0.00 14.82 -12.62
CA LEU A 317 0.36 16.11 -12.07
C LEU A 317 -0.91 16.95 -11.85
N PRO A 318 -1.04 17.62 -10.69
CA PRO A 318 -2.07 18.63 -10.50
C PRO A 318 -2.02 19.66 -11.63
N LYS A 319 -3.19 20.11 -12.10
CA LYS A 319 -3.32 21.03 -13.24
C LYS A 319 -2.60 22.37 -12.99
N ASP A 320 -2.51 22.77 -11.73
CA ASP A 320 -1.89 24.00 -11.25
C ASP A 320 -0.44 23.83 -10.77
N ALA A 321 0.09 22.60 -10.74
CA ALA A 321 1.48 22.34 -10.38
C ALA A 321 2.43 23.08 -11.34
N LYS A 322 3.37 23.82 -10.75
CA LYS A 322 4.33 24.67 -11.46
C LYS A 322 5.74 24.14 -11.43
N SER A 323 6.06 23.37 -10.42
CA SER A 323 7.36 22.73 -10.34
C SER A 323 7.29 21.40 -9.64
N LEU A 324 8.25 20.54 -9.93
CA LEU A 324 8.54 19.35 -9.16
C LEU A 324 9.89 19.50 -8.49
N ARG A 325 9.92 19.17 -7.20
CA ARG A 325 11.14 18.99 -6.43
C ARG A 325 11.36 17.50 -6.23
N ILE A 326 12.54 17.04 -6.63
CA ILE A 326 12.96 15.65 -6.60
C ILE A 326 14.14 15.58 -5.63
N ARG A 327 13.94 14.92 -4.49
CA ARG A 327 14.88 14.87 -3.37
C ARG A 327 15.39 13.44 -3.17
N PRO A 328 16.60 13.12 -3.64
CA PRO A 328 17.23 11.86 -3.33
C PRO A 328 17.53 11.76 -1.83
N PHE A 329 17.30 10.59 -1.25
CA PHE A 329 17.65 10.27 0.13
C PHE A 329 18.17 8.85 0.22
N VAL A 330 19.05 8.59 1.18
CA VAL A 330 19.44 7.22 1.53
C VAL A 330 18.70 6.74 2.76
N PHE A 331 18.35 5.47 2.76
CA PHE A 331 17.76 4.77 3.90
C PHE A 331 18.38 3.38 4.03
N ASN A 332 18.39 2.84 5.24
CA ASN A 332 18.93 1.51 5.47
C ASN A 332 17.82 0.45 5.36
N LEU A 333 17.88 -0.43 4.36
CA LEU A 333 16.84 -1.43 4.13
C LEU A 333 16.83 -2.50 5.23
N ALA A 334 17.98 -2.86 5.80
CA ALA A 334 18.02 -3.81 6.91
C ALA A 334 17.30 -3.27 8.16
N GLN A 335 17.36 -1.96 8.41
CA GLN A 335 16.55 -1.31 9.45
C GLN A 335 15.07 -1.20 9.07
N PHE A 336 14.78 -1.09 7.78
CA PHE A 336 13.43 -1.02 7.25
C PHE A 336 12.71 -2.38 7.34
N GLU A 337 13.43 -3.48 7.09
CA GLU A 337 12.92 -4.86 7.14
C GLU A 337 12.99 -5.48 8.54
N ALA A 338 13.82 -4.93 9.43
CA ALA A 338 13.80 -5.31 10.85
C ALA A 338 12.39 -5.05 11.41
N LYS A 339 11.91 -5.95 12.29
CA LYS A 339 10.59 -5.82 12.93
C LYS A 339 10.39 -4.37 13.36
N PRO A 340 9.37 -3.66 12.82
CA PRO A 340 9.21 -2.25 13.10
C PRO A 340 9.08 -2.09 14.61
N VAL A 341 9.91 -1.22 15.18
CA VAL A 341 9.86 -0.93 16.61
C VAL A 341 8.55 -0.21 16.86
N SER A 342 7.68 -0.86 17.64
CA SER A 342 6.40 -0.29 18.02
C SER A 342 6.51 0.38 19.39
N PHE A 343 5.95 1.57 19.51
CA PHE A 343 5.90 2.32 20.75
C PHE A 343 4.45 2.44 21.21
N ARG A 344 4.18 2.15 22.48
CA ARG A 344 2.84 2.23 23.06
C ARG A 344 2.77 3.44 23.98
N THR A 345 1.79 4.31 23.74
CA THR A 345 1.54 5.50 24.54
C THR A 345 0.10 5.50 25.02
N GLU A 346 -0.08 5.40 26.34
CA GLU A 346 -1.41 5.50 26.96
C GLU A 346 -1.83 6.97 27.06
N MET A 347 -3.03 7.27 26.58
CA MET A 347 -3.64 8.59 26.74
C MET A 347 -4.26 8.69 28.12
N LYS A 348 -3.58 9.39 29.03
CA LYS A 348 -4.06 9.62 30.40
C LYS A 348 -5.03 10.79 30.50
N GLU A 349 -4.85 11.79 29.65
CA GLU A 349 -5.69 12.98 29.55
C GLU A 349 -5.88 13.32 28.06
N PRO A 350 -7.01 13.93 27.67
CA PRO A 350 -7.19 14.43 26.31
C PRO A 350 -6.09 15.44 25.94
N PRO A 351 -5.43 15.29 24.77
CA PRO A 351 -4.40 16.23 24.34
C PRO A 351 -4.97 17.61 24.01
N THR A 352 -4.15 18.65 24.18
CA THR A 352 -4.45 20.03 23.77
C THR A 352 -3.21 20.64 23.10
N GLU A 353 -3.36 21.69 22.29
CA GLU A 353 -2.20 22.36 21.65
C GLU A 353 -1.10 22.78 22.64
N SER A 354 -1.45 23.23 23.84
CA SER A 354 -0.50 23.63 24.89
C SER A 354 0.08 22.46 25.69
N ARG A 355 -0.52 21.26 25.57
CA ARG A 355 -0.14 20.02 26.26
C ARG A 355 -0.39 18.81 25.32
N PRO A 356 0.39 18.69 24.23
CA PRO A 356 0.18 17.62 23.27
C PRO A 356 0.57 16.26 23.88
N LEU A 357 -0.08 15.19 23.39
CA LEU A 357 0.32 13.83 23.68
C LEU A 357 1.46 13.46 22.72
N LYS A 358 2.64 13.18 23.27
CA LYS A 358 3.84 12.83 22.49
C LYS A 358 3.88 11.34 22.21
N LEU A 359 3.74 10.94 20.95
CA LEU A 359 3.88 9.55 20.54
C LEU A 359 5.30 9.32 20.03
N PRO A 360 6.07 8.38 20.60
CA PRO A 360 7.41 8.09 20.13
C PRO A 360 7.35 7.43 18.76
N LEU A 361 8.17 7.91 17.83
CA LEU A 361 8.40 7.24 16.55
C LEU A 361 9.71 6.47 16.59
N ARG A 362 10.71 6.99 17.32
CA ARG A 362 12.06 6.45 17.47
C ARG A 362 12.64 6.86 18.83
N ASP A 363 13.91 6.52 19.08
CA ASP A 363 14.61 6.88 20.32
C ASP A 363 14.58 8.39 20.63
N THR A 364 14.55 9.25 19.61
CA THR A 364 14.59 10.72 19.76
C THR A 364 13.42 11.46 19.14
N ASP A 365 12.65 10.80 18.27
CA ASP A 365 11.64 11.46 17.44
C ASP A 365 10.23 11.19 17.99
N THR A 366 9.41 12.23 18.05
CA THR A 366 8.00 12.13 18.50
C THR A 366 7.08 12.83 17.52
N VAL A 367 5.83 12.36 17.42
CA VAL A 367 4.72 13.13 16.88
C VAL A 367 3.90 13.68 18.03
N ASP A 368 3.46 14.93 17.90
CA ASP A 368 2.62 15.60 18.88
C ASP A 368 1.17 15.51 18.42
N VAL A 369 0.33 14.78 19.16
CA VAL A 369 -1.13 14.82 19.03
C VAL A 369 -1.63 16.03 19.79
N THR A 370 -2.30 16.95 19.10
CA THR A 370 -2.71 18.25 19.63
C THR A 370 -4.18 18.29 20.06
N SER A 371 -5.05 17.47 19.47
CA SER A 371 -6.45 17.33 19.88
C SER A 371 -7.09 16.06 19.32
N ILE A 372 -8.25 15.69 19.89
CA ILE A 372 -9.08 14.60 19.38
C ILE A 372 -10.53 15.08 19.37
N ASP A 373 -11.14 15.04 18.19
CA ASP A 373 -12.55 15.37 17.98
C ASP A 373 -13.38 14.09 17.91
N TYR A 374 -14.30 13.93 18.85
CA TYR A 374 -15.26 12.83 18.88
C TYR A 374 -16.59 13.28 18.25
N LEU A 375 -16.81 12.90 16.99
CA LEU A 375 -18.01 13.20 16.23
C LEU A 375 -18.96 11.98 16.21
N PRO A 376 -20.26 12.17 15.92
CA PRO A 376 -21.21 11.05 15.87
C PRO A 376 -20.87 9.97 14.83
N ASP A 377 -20.21 10.37 13.73
CA ASP A 377 -19.91 9.54 12.56
C ASP A 377 -18.42 9.22 12.40
N ARG A 378 -17.53 9.85 13.19
CA ARG A 378 -16.08 9.60 13.13
C ARG A 378 -15.34 10.11 14.35
N THR A 379 -14.09 9.68 14.51
CA THR A 379 -13.13 10.29 15.43
C THR A 379 -11.96 10.86 14.64
N ILE A 380 -11.60 12.12 14.90
CA ILE A 380 -10.49 12.81 14.22
C ILE A 380 -9.38 13.07 15.23
N ILE A 381 -8.16 12.65 14.92
CA ILE A 381 -6.97 12.90 15.74
C ILE A 381 -6.10 13.90 15.02
N HIS A 382 -5.94 15.08 15.61
CA HIS A 382 -5.12 16.15 15.08
C HIS A 382 -3.69 16.03 15.60
N MET A 383 -2.74 16.15 14.70
CA MET A 383 -1.32 15.96 14.94
C MET A 383 -0.51 17.01 14.20
N GLN A 384 0.69 17.28 14.70
CA GLN A 384 1.67 18.04 13.94
C GLN A 384 2.14 17.22 12.72
N PRO A 385 2.44 17.88 11.59
CA PRO A 385 3.00 17.21 10.42
C PRO A 385 4.27 16.45 10.79
N VAL A 386 4.36 15.18 10.38
CA VAL A 386 5.55 14.34 10.56
C VAL A 386 5.77 13.45 9.35
N ASP A 387 7.02 13.35 8.89
CA ASP A 387 7.38 12.63 7.67
C ASP A 387 7.66 11.12 7.87
N TYR A 388 7.46 10.60 9.09
CA TYR A 388 8.10 9.34 9.53
C TYR A 388 7.18 8.33 10.27
N ILE A 389 5.87 8.56 10.33
CA ILE A 389 4.94 7.54 10.85
C ILE A 389 4.67 6.53 9.73
N TRP A 390 4.94 5.24 9.97
CA TRP A 390 4.54 4.17 9.06
C TRP A 390 3.06 3.84 9.23
N SER A 391 2.64 3.67 10.48
CA SER A 391 1.25 3.43 10.84
C SER A 391 0.97 3.93 12.25
N LEU A 392 -0.30 4.28 12.45
CA LEU A 392 -0.87 4.59 13.74
C LEU A 392 -1.99 3.60 14.03
N GLN A 393 -1.91 2.91 15.17
CA GLN A 393 -3.00 2.07 15.66
C GLN A 393 -3.58 2.65 16.94
N LEU A 394 -4.90 2.53 17.06
CA LEU A 394 -5.64 2.81 18.27
C LEU A 394 -6.06 1.50 18.90
N LEU A 395 -5.71 1.32 20.15
CA LEU A 395 -6.18 0.23 20.98
C LEU A 395 -7.04 0.78 22.12
N ASP A 396 -7.93 -0.06 22.64
CA ASP A 396 -8.61 0.23 23.91
C ASP A 396 -7.68 0.00 25.11
N GLY A 397 -8.17 0.29 26.32
CA GLY A 397 -7.44 0.10 27.57
C GLY A 397 -7.13 -1.37 27.92
N GLU A 398 -7.74 -2.34 27.23
CA GLU A 398 -7.47 -3.78 27.36
C GLU A 398 -6.44 -4.25 26.32
N GLY A 399 -6.09 -3.39 25.37
CA GLY A 399 -5.15 -3.66 24.28
C GLY A 399 -5.80 -4.30 23.05
N ASN A 400 -7.12 -4.29 22.94
CA ASN A 400 -7.81 -4.75 21.73
C ASN A 400 -7.68 -3.66 20.64
N PRO A 401 -7.43 -4.04 19.38
CA PRO A 401 -7.39 -3.08 18.28
C PRO A 401 -8.77 -2.48 18.05
N ILE A 402 -8.85 -1.16 18.10
CA ILE A 402 -10.00 -0.37 17.65
C ILE A 402 -9.81 -0.13 16.15
N HIS A 403 -8.67 0.46 15.76
CA HIS A 403 -8.33 0.74 14.37
C HIS A 403 -6.82 0.69 14.09
N SER A 404 -6.49 0.54 12.81
CA SER A 404 -5.13 0.66 12.28
C SER A 404 -5.17 1.48 11.01
N LEU A 405 -4.35 2.53 10.94
CA LEU A 405 -4.22 3.36 9.76
C LEU A 405 -2.76 3.31 9.28
N ALA A 406 -2.56 2.93 8.01
CA ALA A 406 -1.28 3.15 7.33
C ALA A 406 -1.17 4.67 7.10
N TRP A 407 -0.19 5.30 7.73
CA TRP A 407 -0.12 6.75 7.78
C TRP A 407 0.48 7.32 6.50
N ASN A 408 -0.16 8.35 5.93
CA ASN A 408 0.34 9.07 4.78
C ASN A 408 0.40 10.57 5.10
N ASN A 409 1.50 11.01 5.70
CA ASN A 409 2.01 12.39 5.85
C ASN A 409 0.99 13.54 6.09
N GLY A 410 -0.17 13.27 6.69
CA GLY A 410 -1.19 14.26 7.02
C GLY A 410 -0.99 14.89 8.40
N THR A 411 -1.82 15.88 8.72
CA THR A 411 -1.99 16.40 10.09
C THR A 411 -3.11 15.68 10.83
N ASP A 412 -4.07 15.07 10.12
CA ASP A 412 -5.29 14.53 10.73
C ASP A 412 -5.48 13.04 10.43
N ALA A 413 -5.80 12.26 11.47
CA ALA A 413 -6.15 10.85 11.38
C ALA A 413 -7.64 10.70 11.54
N VAL A 414 -8.33 10.05 10.59
CA VAL A 414 -9.76 9.82 10.69
C VAL A 414 -10.04 8.34 10.94
N PHE A 415 -10.83 8.05 11.97
CA PHE A 415 -11.23 6.73 12.42
C PHE A 415 -12.76 6.63 12.51
N GLU A 416 -13.30 5.41 12.64
CA GLU A 416 -14.72 5.23 12.98
C GLU A 416 -15.02 5.85 14.38
N PRO A 417 -16.29 6.09 14.72
CA PRO A 417 -16.66 6.69 16.00
C PRO A 417 -16.10 5.91 17.19
N VAL A 418 -15.36 6.61 18.05
CA VAL A 418 -14.92 6.12 19.36
C VAL A 418 -15.65 6.91 20.45
N ALA A 419 -16.07 6.22 21.52
CA ALA A 419 -16.73 6.91 22.62
C ALA A 419 -15.73 7.81 23.39
N PRO A 420 -16.08 9.05 23.77
CA PRO A 420 -15.16 10.00 24.41
C PRO A 420 -14.52 9.52 25.74
N ASP A 421 -15.15 8.56 26.41
CA ASP A 421 -14.70 7.95 27.67
C ASP A 421 -13.85 6.68 27.47
N THR A 422 -13.65 6.27 26.22
CA THR A 422 -12.80 5.12 25.88
C THR A 422 -11.35 5.41 26.27
N LYS A 423 -10.73 4.49 27.01
CA LYS A 423 -9.30 4.56 27.28
C LYS A 423 -8.53 4.22 26.01
N LEU A 424 -7.73 5.15 25.51
CA LEU A 424 -6.98 4.98 24.26
C LEU A 424 -5.51 4.68 24.53
N VAL A 425 -4.99 3.70 23.81
CA VAL A 425 -3.54 3.43 23.70
C VAL A 425 -3.15 3.58 22.24
N PHE A 426 -2.23 4.50 21.99
CA PHE A 426 -1.66 4.76 20.68
C PHE A 426 -0.49 3.82 20.46
N VAL A 427 -0.46 3.14 19.32
CA VAL A 427 0.70 2.37 18.88
C VAL A 427 1.24 2.95 17.59
N THR A 428 2.46 3.47 17.66
CA THR A 428 3.18 4.05 16.53
C THR A 428 4.27 3.11 16.07
N PHE A 429 4.45 3.05 14.75
CA PHE A 429 5.52 2.29 14.09
C PHE A 429 6.42 3.29 13.38
N GLY A 430 7.67 3.40 13.83
CA GLY A 430 8.64 4.32 13.23
C GLY A 430 9.18 3.82 11.90
N ARG A 431 9.35 4.73 10.92
CA ARG A 431 10.10 4.46 9.67
C ARG A 431 11.61 4.49 9.89
N THR A 432 12.39 3.93 8.95
CA THR A 432 13.83 4.20 8.87
C THR A 432 14.08 5.69 8.61
N ALA A 433 15.09 6.31 9.24
CA ALA A 433 15.43 7.70 8.97
C ALA A 433 15.88 7.86 7.52
N LYS A 434 15.29 8.83 6.84
CA LYS A 434 15.76 9.30 5.54
C LYS A 434 16.94 10.23 5.77
N LYS A 435 18.05 9.98 5.09
CA LYS A 435 19.16 10.92 5.02
C LYS A 435 19.17 11.54 3.63
N TYR A 436 18.54 12.70 3.50
CA TYR A 436 18.51 13.46 2.24
C TYR A 436 19.91 13.85 1.79
N ILE A 437 20.10 13.90 0.47
CA ILE A 437 21.32 14.37 -0.18
C ILE A 437 21.00 15.71 -0.88
N PRO A 438 20.96 16.83 -0.15
CA PRO A 438 20.44 18.10 -0.66
C PRO A 438 21.22 18.63 -1.87
N GLU A 439 22.51 18.31 -2.00
CA GLU A 439 23.33 18.73 -3.15
C GLU A 439 22.93 18.02 -4.45
N LEU A 440 22.18 16.91 -4.37
CA LEU A 440 21.67 16.17 -5.51
C LEU A 440 20.20 16.49 -5.82
N GLU A 441 19.57 17.41 -5.09
CA GLU A 441 18.19 17.82 -5.32
C GLU A 441 18.02 18.47 -6.70
N ILE A 442 16.99 18.04 -7.42
CA ILE A 442 16.60 18.61 -8.71
C ILE A 442 15.24 19.30 -8.55
N ASN A 443 15.20 20.58 -8.92
CA ASN A 443 13.95 21.32 -9.09
C ASN A 443 13.71 21.47 -10.59
N VAL A 444 12.47 21.20 -11.01
CA VAL A 444 12.07 21.15 -12.41
C VAL A 444 10.86 22.05 -12.61
N ASP A 445 10.97 23.01 -13.51
CA ASP A 445 9.83 23.83 -13.90
C ASP A 445 8.91 23.04 -14.85
N LEU A 446 7.61 23.04 -14.55
CA LEU A 446 6.60 22.41 -15.38
C LEU A 446 6.02 23.44 -16.36
N PRO A 447 5.75 23.05 -17.63
CA PRO A 447 5.16 23.93 -18.61
C PRO A 447 3.70 24.21 -18.22
N HIS A 448 3.40 25.47 -17.93
CA HIS A 448 2.03 25.94 -17.78
C HIS A 448 1.29 25.85 -19.10
N GLY A 449 0.09 25.25 -19.06
CA GLY A 449 -0.83 25.29 -20.19
C GLY A 449 -1.07 26.73 -20.63
N LYS A 450 -0.90 26.98 -21.94
CA LYS A 450 -1.49 28.13 -22.60
C LYS A 450 -2.93 27.84 -22.95
#